data_AF-A0A218PBZ2-F1
#
_entry.id   AF-A0A218PBZ2-F1
#
_cell.length_a   1.000
_cell.length_b   1.000
_cell.length_c   1.000
_cell.angle_alpha   90.00
_cell.angle_beta   90.00
_cell.angle_gamma   90.00
#
_symmetry.space_group_name_H-M   'P 1'
#
loop_
_entity.id
_entity.type
_entity.pdbx_description
1 polymer ?
#
loop_
_entity_poly.entity_id
_entity_poly.type
_entity_poly.pdbx_seq_one_letter_code
_entity_poly.pdbx_strand_id
1 'polypeptide(L)'
;MDVILTTTEGIPGYRVVEIKGLARGGIVKATHIGRDIMAFFKNLKGGEVQEYTQMLAEAREEALRRMMLHAKEMGANAVVGVRFMTSSVASGMAEIYAYGTAVVVEKEE
;
A
#
# COMPACT_ATOMS: atom_id res chain seq x y z
N MET A 1 1.68 8.75 17.38
CA MET A 1 0.79 7.59 17.56
C MET A 1 0.92 6.72 16.34
N ASP A 2 1.53 5.54 16.51
CA ASP A 2 1.72 4.57 15.43
C ASP A 2 0.42 3.78 15.21
N VAL A 3 0.07 3.55 13.94
CA VAL A 3 -1.12 2.79 13.56
C VAL A 3 -0.70 1.36 13.33
N ILE A 4 -1.33 0.41 14.02
CA ILE A 4 -1.06 -1.03 13.80
C ILE A 4 -1.61 -1.42 12.43
N LEU A 5 -0.81 -2.09 11.62
CA LEU A 5 -1.23 -2.58 10.31
C LEU A 5 -1.15 -4.10 10.28
N THR A 6 -2.20 -4.74 9.79
CA THR A 6 -2.18 -6.18 9.54
C THR A 6 -2.98 -6.56 8.31
N THR A 7 -2.56 -7.64 7.66
CA THR A 7 -3.31 -8.26 6.56
C THR A 7 -4.40 -9.21 7.09
N THR A 8 -4.38 -9.59 8.36
CA THR A 8 -5.42 -10.38 9.02
C THR A 8 -6.65 -9.52 9.35
N GLU A 9 -7.81 -10.13 9.54
CA GLU A 9 -9.06 -9.43 9.90
C GLU A 9 -9.06 -8.92 11.36
N GLY A 10 -8.17 -9.43 12.21
CA GLY A 10 -8.04 -9.05 13.61
C GLY A 10 -6.59 -9.10 14.10
N ILE A 11 -6.33 -8.56 15.29
CA ILE A 11 -4.99 -8.47 15.88
C ILE A 11 -4.99 -9.31 17.17
N PRO A 12 -4.25 -10.41 17.25
CA PRO A 12 -4.21 -11.23 18.46
C PRO A 12 -3.83 -10.43 19.72
N GLY A 13 -4.57 -10.62 20.82
CA GLY A 13 -4.40 -9.87 22.06
C GLY A 13 -4.98 -8.46 22.03
N TYR A 14 -5.77 -8.12 21.01
CA TYR A 14 -6.49 -6.87 20.89
C TYR A 14 -7.93 -7.11 20.44
N ARG A 15 -8.85 -6.34 21.02
CA ARG A 15 -10.26 -6.32 20.67
C ARG A 15 -10.60 -5.06 19.89
N VAL A 16 -11.30 -5.19 18.76
CA VAL A 16 -11.87 -4.06 18.03
C VAL A 16 -13.04 -3.49 18.84
N VAL A 17 -12.96 -2.21 19.19
CA VAL A 17 -14.00 -1.49 19.93
C VAL A 17 -14.82 -0.56 19.05
N GLU A 18 -14.27 -0.14 17.91
CA GLU A 18 -14.99 0.71 16.95
C GLU A 18 -14.47 0.49 15.52
N ILE A 19 -15.37 0.47 14.54
CA ILE A 19 -15.02 0.49 13.11
C ILE A 19 -15.19 1.91 12.60
N LYS A 20 -14.12 2.49 12.04
CA LYS A 20 -14.10 3.84 11.46
C LYS A 20 -14.39 3.88 9.96
N GLY A 21 -14.37 2.73 9.29
CA GLY A 21 -14.68 2.60 7.86
C GLY A 21 -13.46 2.23 7.03
N LEU A 22 -13.49 2.57 5.73
CA LEU A 22 -12.44 2.21 4.77
C LEU A 22 -11.25 3.17 4.83
N ALA A 23 -10.10 2.71 5.31
CA ALA A 23 -8.83 3.40 5.10
C ALA A 23 -8.32 3.15 3.68
N ARG A 24 -7.73 4.18 3.05
CA ARG A 24 -7.24 4.10 1.68
C ARG A 24 -6.15 5.10 1.39
N GLY A 25 -5.24 4.74 0.50
CA GLY A 25 -4.18 5.61 0.00
C GLY A 25 -3.72 5.14 -1.37
N GLY A 26 -3.71 6.06 -2.34
CA GLY A 26 -3.32 5.76 -3.72
C GLY A 26 -2.23 6.70 -4.23
N ILE A 27 -1.43 6.20 -5.17
CA ILE A 27 -0.47 6.99 -5.94
C ILE A 27 -0.38 6.47 -7.37
N VAL A 28 -0.30 7.40 -8.32
CA VAL A 28 0.04 7.10 -9.72
C VAL A 28 1.51 7.45 -9.93
N LYS A 29 2.28 6.51 -10.47
CA LYS A 29 3.68 6.73 -10.87
C LYS A 29 3.81 6.58 -12.38
N ALA A 30 4.53 7.52 -12.98
CA ALA A 30 4.96 7.41 -14.36
C ALA A 30 6.05 6.33 -14.45
N THR A 31 5.79 5.31 -15.27
CA THR A 31 6.68 4.19 -15.55
C THR A 31 7.56 4.43 -16.77
N HIS A 32 7.61 5.67 -17.28
CA HIS A 32 8.42 6.07 -18.43
C HIS A 32 9.92 5.77 -18.25
N ILE A 33 10.41 5.64 -17.02
CA ILE A 33 11.78 5.17 -16.71
C ILE A 33 12.02 3.74 -17.27
N GLY A 34 10.98 2.91 -17.42
CA GLY A 34 11.10 1.52 -17.83
C GLY A 34 11.26 1.30 -19.34
N ARG A 35 10.97 2.28 -20.21
CA ARG A 35 10.97 2.06 -21.67
C ARG A 35 12.39 1.94 -22.23
N ASP A 36 13.30 2.80 -21.76
CA ASP A 36 14.72 2.77 -22.15
C ASP A 36 15.47 1.61 -21.45
N ILE A 37 15.10 1.31 -20.20
CA ILE A 37 15.66 0.20 -19.43
C ILE A 37 15.22 -1.15 -20.01
N MET A 38 13.93 -1.38 -20.31
CA MET A 38 13.49 -2.60 -20.98
C MET A 38 14.10 -2.79 -22.37
N ALA A 39 14.37 -1.70 -23.12
CA ALA A 39 15.06 -1.78 -24.41
C ALA A 39 16.52 -2.23 -24.25
N PHE A 40 17.20 -1.81 -23.18
CA PHE A 40 18.54 -2.28 -22.82
C PHE A 40 18.55 -3.73 -22.32
N PHE A 41 17.57 -4.11 -21.51
CA PHE A 41 17.42 -5.45 -20.94
C PHE A 41 16.74 -6.47 -21.87
N LYS A 42 16.25 -6.08 -23.05
CA LYS A 42 15.69 -7.01 -24.06
C LYS A 42 16.68 -8.09 -24.51
N ASN A 43 17.97 -7.91 -24.26
CA ASN A 43 19.02 -8.92 -24.49
C ASN A 43 19.34 -9.78 -23.25
N LEU A 44 18.82 -9.45 -22.07
CA LEU A 44 18.97 -10.26 -20.85
C LEU A 44 17.75 -11.16 -20.65
N LYS A 45 18.01 -12.45 -20.44
CA LYS A 45 16.99 -13.49 -20.18
C LYS A 45 16.24 -13.20 -18.87
N GLY A 46 15.06 -12.56 -18.97
CA GLY A 46 13.95 -12.65 -18.01
C GLY A 46 14.24 -12.25 -16.55
N GLY A 47 15.27 -11.44 -16.30
CA GLY A 47 15.64 -10.98 -14.97
C GLY A 47 14.74 -9.86 -14.42
N GLU A 48 14.86 -9.61 -13.13
CA GLU A 48 14.23 -8.46 -12.46
C GLU A 48 14.71 -7.13 -13.05
N VAL A 49 13.78 -6.20 -13.28
CA VAL A 49 14.11 -4.81 -13.64
C VAL A 49 14.23 -3.99 -12.35
N GLN A 50 15.44 -3.92 -11.79
CA GLN A 50 15.68 -3.39 -10.44
C GLN A 50 15.12 -1.98 -10.23
N GLU A 51 15.29 -1.08 -11.20
CA GLU A 51 14.78 0.29 -11.12
C GLU A 51 13.25 0.33 -11.07
N TYR A 52 12.60 -0.60 -11.77
CA TYR A 52 11.15 -0.72 -11.74
C TYR A 52 10.67 -1.32 -10.41
N THR A 53 11.36 -2.34 -9.89
CA THR A 53 11.07 -2.88 -8.56
C THR A 53 11.22 -1.82 -7.47
N GLN A 54 12.30 -1.04 -7.51
CA GLN A 54 12.56 0.04 -6.56
C GLN A 54 11.46 1.11 -6.64
N MET A 55 11.10 1.56 -7.84
CA MET A 55 10.01 2.52 -8.04
C MET A 55 8.69 2.01 -7.45
N LEU A 56 8.35 0.74 -7.68
CA LEU A 56 7.13 0.14 -7.14
C LEU A 56 7.19 -0.03 -5.62
N ALA A 57 8.36 -0.29 -5.04
CA ALA A 57 8.55 -0.33 -3.60
C ALA A 57 8.29 1.04 -2.96
N GLU A 58 8.89 2.10 -3.49
CA GLU A 58 8.67 3.47 -3.03
C GLU A 58 7.20 3.89 -3.18
N ALA A 59 6.56 3.49 -4.27
CA ALA A 59 5.13 3.74 -4.49
C ALA A 59 4.24 3.03 -3.46
N ARG A 60 4.58 1.79 -3.08
CA ARG A 60 3.86 1.05 -2.02
C ARG A 60 3.99 1.74 -0.66
N GLU A 61 5.18 2.18 -0.30
CA GLU A 61 5.41 2.90 0.97
C GLU A 61 4.61 4.20 1.03
N GLU A 62 4.58 4.97 -0.06
CA GLU A 62 3.81 6.21 -0.12
C GLU A 62 2.28 5.96 -0.09
N ALA A 63 1.79 4.93 -0.78
CA ALA A 63 0.39 4.51 -0.71
C ALA A 63 0.00 4.07 0.72
N LEU A 64 0.86 3.29 1.37
CA LEU A 64 0.67 2.84 2.75
C LEU A 64 0.62 4.04 3.71
N ARG A 65 1.56 4.98 3.59
CA ARG A 65 1.61 6.20 4.40
C ARG A 65 0.34 7.04 4.26
N ARG A 66 -0.20 7.19 3.04
CA ARG A 66 -1.47 7.88 2.78
C ARG A 66 -2.65 7.15 3.42
N MET A 67 -2.70 5.83 3.34
CA MET A 67 -3.72 5.01 3.99
C MET A 67 -3.68 5.16 5.51
N MET A 68 -2.49 5.15 6.11
CA MET A 68 -2.31 5.37 7.55
C MET A 68 -2.75 6.78 7.98
N LEU A 69 -2.44 7.81 7.19
CA LEU A 69 -2.87 9.17 7.46
C LEU A 69 -4.41 9.28 7.42
N HIS A 70 -5.03 8.72 6.38
CA HIS A 70 -6.49 8.68 6.27
C HIS A 70 -7.12 7.93 7.46
N ALA A 71 -6.54 6.81 7.90
CA ALA A 71 -6.98 6.10 9.10
C ALA A 71 -6.90 6.98 10.36
N LYS A 72 -5.80 7.71 10.54
CA LYS A 72 -5.63 8.65 11.67
C LYS A 72 -6.64 9.80 11.64
N GLU A 73 -6.93 10.35 10.46
CA GLU A 73 -7.94 11.40 10.28
C GLU A 73 -9.35 10.93 10.70
N MET A 74 -9.64 9.64 10.54
CA MET A 74 -10.87 9.01 11.03
C MET A 74 -10.82 8.64 12.53
N GLY A 75 -9.71 8.90 13.23
CA GLY A 75 -9.52 8.56 14.63
C GLY A 75 -9.23 7.08 14.90
N ALA A 76 -8.79 6.32 13.90
CA ALA A 76 -8.39 4.92 14.07
C ALA A 76 -6.96 4.81 14.62
N ASN A 77 -6.70 3.74 15.38
CA ASN A 77 -5.36 3.37 15.86
C ASN A 77 -4.83 2.07 15.21
N ALA A 78 -5.64 1.41 14.38
CA ALA A 78 -5.22 0.28 13.58
C ALA A 78 -5.95 0.22 12.22
N VAL A 79 -5.33 -0.48 11.25
CA VAL A 79 -5.97 -0.91 10.00
C VAL A 79 -5.79 -2.41 9.86
N VAL A 80 -6.90 -3.13 9.79
CA VAL A 80 -6.95 -4.59 9.58
C VAL A 80 -7.33 -4.91 8.14
N GLY A 81 -7.06 -6.14 7.70
CA GLY A 81 -7.40 -6.57 6.35
C GLY A 81 -6.67 -5.77 5.27
N VAL A 82 -5.46 -5.28 5.55
CA VAL A 82 -4.70 -4.47 4.58
C VAL A 82 -4.44 -5.25 3.30
N ARG A 83 -4.68 -4.60 2.16
CA ARG A 83 -4.43 -5.11 0.82
C ARG A 83 -3.77 -4.04 -0.04
N PHE A 84 -3.03 -4.50 -1.04
CA PHE A 84 -2.53 -3.66 -2.13
C PHE A 84 -3.20 -4.07 -3.44
N MET A 85 -3.46 -3.08 -4.28
CA MET A 85 -3.88 -3.24 -5.66
C MET A 85 -2.93 -2.45 -6.55
N THR A 86 -2.63 -3.01 -7.72
CA THR A 86 -1.84 -2.35 -8.75
C THR A 86 -2.64 -2.36 -10.05
N SER A 87 -2.78 -1.22 -10.71
CA SER A 87 -3.49 -1.10 -11.99
C SER A 87 -2.65 -0.30 -12.99
N SER A 88 -2.77 -0.60 -14.28
CA SER A 88 -2.28 0.30 -15.32
C SER A 88 -3.40 1.29 -15.65
N VAL A 89 -3.12 2.58 -15.42
CA VAL A 89 -4.11 3.65 -15.62
C VAL A 89 -3.94 4.34 -16.98
N ALA A 90 -2.73 4.33 -17.54
CA ALA A 90 -2.42 4.82 -18.87
C ALA A 90 -1.11 4.19 -19.38
N SER A 91 -0.82 4.38 -20.68
CA SER A 91 0.46 3.92 -21.25
C SER A 91 1.63 4.58 -20.50
N GLY A 92 2.48 3.76 -19.88
CA GLY A 92 3.59 4.29 -19.10
C GLY A 92 3.17 4.84 -17.73
N MET A 93 2.02 4.45 -17.18
CA MET A 93 1.58 4.84 -15.84
C MET A 93 0.93 3.67 -15.10
N ALA A 94 1.29 3.53 -13.82
CA ALA A 94 0.72 2.54 -12.92
C ALA A 94 0.23 3.21 -11.63
N GLU A 95 -0.93 2.79 -11.16
CA GLU A 95 -1.44 3.11 -9.84
C GLU A 95 -1.06 2.02 -8.85
N ILE A 96 -0.63 2.44 -7.66
CA ILE A 96 -0.53 1.62 -6.47
C ILE A 96 -1.53 2.14 -5.45
N TYR A 97 -2.40 1.25 -4.98
CA TYR A 97 -3.48 1.57 -4.06
C TYR A 97 -3.44 0.61 -2.86
N ALA A 98 -3.34 1.18 -1.65
CA ALA A 98 -3.42 0.46 -0.38
C ALA A 98 -4.77 0.74 0.27
N TYR A 99 -5.42 -0.29 0.81
CA TYR A 99 -6.68 -0.15 1.53
C TYR A 99 -6.84 -1.20 2.63
N GLY A 100 -7.75 -0.93 3.57
CA GLY A 100 -8.13 -1.84 4.64
C GLY A 100 -9.21 -1.23 5.54
N THR A 101 -9.58 -1.92 6.61
CA THR A 101 -10.61 -1.45 7.55
C THR A 101 -9.95 -0.71 8.69
N ALA A 102 -10.25 0.59 8.80
CA ALA A 102 -9.82 1.43 9.91
C ALA A 102 -10.62 1.09 11.17
N VAL A 103 -9.92 0.82 12.26
CA VAL A 103 -10.53 0.40 13.52
C VAL A 103 -9.85 1.06 14.72
N VAL A 104 -10.60 1.17 15.82
CA VAL A 104 -10.04 1.42 17.14
C VAL A 104 -9.95 0.07 17.86
N VAL A 105 -8.76 -0.26 18.35
CA VAL A 105 -8.49 -1.47 19.13
C VAL A 105 -7.97 -1.15 20.52
N GLU A 106 -8.31 -2.01 21.47
CA GLU A 106 -7.82 -2.00 22.85
C GLU A 106 -7.17 -3.35 23.15
N LYS A 107 -6.15 -3.38 24.01
CA LYS A 107 -5.50 -4.62 24.41
C LYS A 107 -6.49 -5.46 25.24
N GLU A 108 -6.54 -6.76 24.97
CA GLU A 108 -7.32 -7.69 25.79
C GLU A 108 -6.63 -7.88 27.16
N GLU A 109 -7.42 -7.86 28.24
CA GLU A 109 -6.96 -8.12 29.61
C GLU A 109 -6.74 -9.62 29.86
#